data_AF-H1VVZ6-F1
#
_entry.id   AF-H1VVZ6-F1
#
_cell.length_a   1.000
_cell.length_b   1.000
_cell.length_c   1.000
_cell.angle_alpha   90.00
_cell.angle_beta   90.00
_cell.angle_gamma   90.00
#
_symmetry.space_group_name_H-M   'P 1'
#
loop_
_entity.id
_entity.type
_entity.pdbx_description
1 polymer ?
#
loop_
_entity_poly.entity_id
_entity_poly.type
_entity_poly.pdbx_seq_one_letter_code
_entity_poly.pdbx_strand_id
1 'polypeptide(L)'
;MRELRGEMKKTKDAGKKEEMKRLLLSMESKIKTRERKQREADVISEHKRKEKELVKQGKQPFYLKKSEQKKRFLMDQFAGMKKKQVDRTIERKRKKVVGRERKELDQLQRRPRE
;
A
#
# COMPACT_ATOMS: atom_id res chain seq x y z
N MET A 1 -19.81 -3.23 8.10
CA MET A 1 -19.53 -1.78 7.86
C MET A 1 -20.79 -0.92 7.92
N ARG A 2 -21.85 -1.26 7.16
CA ARG A 2 -23.11 -0.50 7.16
C ARG A 2 -23.80 -0.50 8.54
N GLU A 3 -23.75 -1.63 9.23
CA GLU A 3 -24.26 -1.79 10.60
C GLU A 3 -23.51 -0.92 11.60
N LEU A 4 -22.17 -0.98 11.62
CA LEU A 4 -21.32 -0.12 12.46
C LEU A 4 -21.57 1.38 12.24
N ARG A 5 -21.80 1.79 10.98
CA ARG A 5 -22.18 3.17 10.63
C ARG A 5 -23.58 3.54 11.12
N GLY A 6 -24.50 2.56 11.15
CA GLY A 6 -25.85 2.72 11.69
C GLY A 6 -25.85 2.84 13.21
N GLU A 7 -25.07 2.00 13.90
CA GLU A 7 -24.88 2.04 15.35
C GLU A 7 -24.26 3.37 15.80
N MET A 8 -23.20 3.83 15.13
CA MET A 8 -22.59 5.14 15.40
C MET A 8 -23.58 6.32 15.36
N LYS A 9 -24.59 6.27 14.48
CA LYS A 9 -25.62 7.30 14.37
C LYS A 9 -26.63 7.25 15.52
N LYS A 10 -26.89 6.06 16.06
CA LYS A 10 -27.85 5.82 17.15
C LYS A 10 -27.24 6.07 18.53
N THR A 11 -25.96 5.77 18.71
CA THR A 11 -25.26 6.01 19.97
C THR A 11 -25.24 7.51 20.28
N LYS A 12 -25.40 7.92 21.54
CA LYS A 12 -25.23 9.31 21.98
C LYS A 12 -23.90 9.54 22.69
N ASP A 13 -23.41 8.51 23.39
CA ASP A 13 -22.12 8.48 24.08
C ASP A 13 -20.94 8.74 23.13
N ALA A 14 -20.08 9.69 23.52
CA ALA A 14 -18.91 10.11 22.76
C ALA A 14 -17.80 9.05 22.76
N GLY A 15 -17.57 8.34 23.88
CA GLY A 15 -16.51 7.34 23.99
C GLY A 15 -16.74 6.15 23.07
N LYS A 16 -17.95 5.57 23.15
CA LYS A 16 -18.37 4.46 22.29
C LYS A 16 -18.38 4.84 20.81
N LYS A 17 -18.73 6.09 20.47
CA LYS A 17 -18.63 6.60 19.10
C LYS A 17 -17.20 6.62 18.59
N GLU A 18 -16.24 7.03 19.41
CA GLU A 18 -14.83 7.04 19.01
C GLU A 18 -14.29 5.62 18.80
N GLU A 19 -14.63 4.68 19.68
CA GLU A 19 -14.23 3.28 19.53
C GLU A 19 -14.77 2.68 18.22
N MET A 20 -16.05 2.91 17.93
CA MET A 20 -16.66 2.49 16.66
C MET A 20 -15.99 3.14 15.45
N LYS A 21 -15.63 4.43 15.52
CA LYS A 21 -14.86 5.12 14.45
C LYS A 21 -13.48 4.47 14.25
N ARG A 22 -12.77 4.15 15.33
CA ARG A 22 -11.45 3.50 15.27
C ARG A 22 -11.57 2.11 14.65
N LEU A 23 -12.57 1.33 15.05
CA LEU A 23 -12.84 0.01 14.50
C LEU A 23 -13.14 0.08 13.00
N LEU A 24 -13.99 1.03 12.59
CA LEU A 24 -14.32 1.29 11.19
C LEU A 24 -13.07 1.61 10.38
N LEU A 25 -12.24 2.53 10.86
CA LEU A 25 -10.98 2.90 10.20
C LEU A 25 -10.03 1.70 10.06
N SER A 26 -9.94 0.86 11.10
CA SER A 26 -9.12 -0.36 11.10
C SER A 26 -9.61 -1.35 10.04
N MET A 27 -10.93 -1.57 9.95
CA MET A 27 -11.53 -2.44 8.93
C MET A 27 -11.28 -1.90 7.51
N GLU A 28 -11.50 -0.60 7.26
CA GLU A 28 -11.22 0.01 5.95
C GLU A 28 -9.75 -0.11 5.56
N SER A 29 -8.85 0.06 6.53
CA SER A 29 -7.40 -0.06 6.32
C SER A 29 -7.00 -1.50 5.97
N LYS A 30 -7.59 -2.50 6.63
CA LYS A 30 -7.39 -3.92 6.31
C LYS A 30 -7.89 -4.26 4.91
N ILE A 31 -9.07 -3.78 4.52
CA ILE A 31 -9.64 -3.99 3.18
C ILE A 31 -8.71 -3.39 2.12
N LYS A 32 -8.33 -2.11 2.25
CA LYS A 32 -7.40 -1.46 1.32
C LYS A 32 -6.05 -2.17 1.21
N THR A 33 -5.55 -2.71 2.32
CA THR A 33 -4.30 -3.48 2.34
C THR A 33 -4.45 -4.81 1.59
N ARG A 34 -5.58 -5.51 1.77
CA ARG A 34 -5.89 -6.75 1.05
C ARG A 34 -6.04 -6.50 -0.44
N GLU A 35 -6.81 -5.49 -0.84
CA GLU A 35 -6.96 -5.10 -2.25
C GLU A 35 -5.60 -4.78 -2.90
N ARG A 36 -4.73 -4.06 -2.19
CA ARG A 36 -3.39 -3.75 -2.68
C ARG A 36 -2.56 -5.01 -2.93
N LYS A 37 -2.58 -5.97 -1.98
CA LYS A 37 -1.87 -7.25 -2.12
C LYS A 37 -2.42 -8.08 -3.26
N GLN A 38 -3.75 -8.08 -3.44
CA GLN A 38 -4.39 -8.78 -4.53
C GLN A 38 -3.98 -8.21 -5.88
N ARG A 39 -4.02 -6.88 -6.06
CA ARG A 39 -3.53 -6.23 -7.29
C ARG A 39 -2.07 -6.54 -7.60
N GLU A 40 -1.20 -6.59 -6.57
CA GLU A 40 0.20 -6.98 -6.76
C GLU A 40 0.33 -8.42 -7.26
N ALA A 41 -0.47 -9.34 -6.71
CA ALA A 41 -0.52 -10.73 -7.18
C ALA A 41 -1.11 -10.85 -8.60
N ASP A 42 -2.13 -10.04 -8.92
CA ASP A 42 -2.79 -10.02 -10.22
C ASP A 42 -1.78 -9.63 -11.33
N VAL A 43 -1.00 -8.56 -11.12
CA VAL A 43 0.07 -8.13 -12.06
C VAL A 43 1.08 -9.24 -12.32
N ILE A 44 1.49 -9.97 -11.28
CA ILE A 44 2.44 -11.09 -11.42
C ILE A 44 1.77 -12.25 -12.19
N SER A 45 0.50 -12.51 -11.90
CA SER A 45 -0.27 -13.59 -12.55
C SER A 45 -0.49 -13.30 -14.03
N GLU A 46 -0.80 -12.06 -14.41
CA GLU A 46 -0.96 -11.62 -15.79
C GLU A 46 0.35 -11.76 -16.55
N HIS A 47 1.48 -11.37 -15.95
CA HIS A 47 2.79 -11.59 -16.56
C HIS A 47 3.06 -13.07 -16.80
N LYS A 48 2.84 -13.92 -15.80
CA LYS A 48 3.02 -15.37 -15.93
C LYS A 48 2.13 -15.98 -17.02
N ARG A 49 0.89 -15.50 -17.17
CA ARG A 49 -0.02 -15.95 -18.24
C ARG A 49 0.51 -15.60 -19.61
N LYS A 50 0.94 -14.35 -19.81
CA LYS A 50 1.56 -13.88 -21.08
C LYS A 50 2.81 -14.69 -21.44
N GLU A 51 3.70 -14.91 -20.47
CA GLU A 51 4.89 -15.74 -20.68
C GLU A 51 4.52 -17.17 -21.04
N LYS A 52 3.52 -17.77 -20.36
CA LYS A 52 3.05 -19.13 -20.68
C LYS A 52 2.53 -19.24 -22.12
N GLU A 53 1.87 -18.21 -22.64
CA GLU A 53 1.42 -18.17 -24.04
C GLU A 53 2.59 -18.06 -25.01
N LEU A 54 3.58 -17.22 -24.71
CA LEU A 54 4.81 -17.09 -25.51
C LEU A 54 5.62 -18.39 -25.52
N VAL A 55 5.65 -19.11 -24.41
CA VAL A 55 6.28 -20.44 -24.32
C VAL A 55 5.58 -21.47 -25.20
N LYS A 56 4.24 -21.45 -25.26
CA LYS A 56 3.50 -22.31 -26.20
C LYS A 56 3.86 -22.03 -27.66
N GLN A 57 4.23 -20.79 -27.98
CA GLN A 57 4.73 -20.38 -29.29
C GLN A 57 6.21 -20.73 -29.52
N GLY A 58 6.86 -21.41 -28.56
CA GLY A 58 8.27 -21.83 -28.65
C GLY A 58 9.28 -20.78 -28.17
N LYS A 59 8.85 -19.64 -27.62
CA LYS A 59 9.76 -18.64 -27.05
C LYS A 59 10.25 -19.07 -25.67
N GLN A 60 11.44 -18.60 -25.29
CA GLN A 60 11.99 -18.88 -23.95
C GLN A 60 11.22 -18.10 -22.87
N PRO A 61 10.87 -18.74 -21.73
CA PRO A 61 10.16 -18.09 -20.64
C PRO A 61 11.02 -17.02 -19.96
N PHE A 62 10.47 -15.83 -19.70
CA PHE A 62 11.13 -14.78 -18.94
C PHE A 62 10.41 -14.44 -17.64
N TYR A 63 11.10 -14.66 -16.52
CA TYR A 63 10.60 -14.27 -15.19
C TYR A 63 11.11 -12.89 -14.81
N LEU A 64 10.18 -11.96 -14.54
CA LEU A 64 10.55 -10.65 -14.06
C LEU A 64 11.25 -10.73 -12.69
N LYS A 65 12.35 -9.99 -12.54
CA LYS A 65 12.98 -9.73 -11.24
C LYS A 65 11.99 -9.04 -10.30
N LYS A 66 12.12 -9.25 -8.99
CA LYS A 66 11.26 -8.63 -7.96
C LYS A 66 11.23 -7.10 -8.05
N SER A 67 12.35 -6.47 -8.42
CA SER A 67 12.46 -5.03 -8.66
C SER A 67 11.55 -4.56 -9.81
N GLU A 68 11.53 -5.30 -10.91
CA GLU A 68 10.73 -4.99 -12.09
C GLU A 68 9.24 -5.23 -11.85
N GLN A 69 8.89 -6.30 -11.11
CA GLN A 69 7.49 -6.55 -10.70
C GLN A 69 6.95 -5.36 -9.90
N LYS A 70 7.76 -4.85 -8.97
CA LYS A 70 7.42 -3.67 -8.17
C LYS A 70 7.28 -2.40 -9.00
N LYS A 71 8.13 -2.19 -10.01
CA LYS A 71 8.02 -1.04 -10.92
C LYS A 71 6.70 -1.09 -11.69
N ARG A 72 6.33 -2.23 -12.26
CA ARG A 72 5.05 -2.40 -12.98
C ARG A 72 3.85 -2.12 -12.09
N PHE A 73 3.82 -2.71 -10.89
CA PHE A 73 2.78 -2.44 -9.91
C PHE A 73 2.67 -0.94 -9.55
N LEU A 74 3.81 -0.24 -9.39
CA LEU A 74 3.81 1.20 -9.12
C LEU A 74 3.32 2.01 -10.32
N MET A 75 3.72 1.64 -11.54
CA MET A 75 3.23 2.28 -12.76
C MET A 75 1.70 2.16 -12.87
N ASP A 76 1.16 0.96 -12.68
CA ASP A 76 -0.30 0.73 -12.72
C ASP A 76 -1.02 1.51 -11.61
N GLN A 77 -0.45 1.54 -10.41
CA GLN A 77 -1.01 2.30 -9.29
C GLN A 77 -1.09 3.80 -9.59
N PHE A 78 -0.04 4.39 -10.16
CA PHE A 78 0.01 5.82 -10.44
C PHE A 78 -0.72 6.20 -11.74
N ALA A 79 -0.84 5.29 -12.71
CA ALA A 79 -1.61 5.51 -13.93
C ALA A 79 -3.08 5.82 -13.64
N GLY A 80 -3.66 5.21 -12.61
CA GLY A 80 -5.03 5.48 -12.17
C GLY A 80 -5.21 6.75 -11.32
N MET A 81 -4.15 7.50 -11.01
CA MET A 81 -4.19 8.68 -10.15
C MET A 81 -4.05 9.99 -10.93
N LYS A 82 -4.68 11.07 -10.44
CA LYS A 82 -4.46 12.42 -10.99
C LYS A 82 -3.09 12.95 -10.59
N LYS A 83 -2.45 13.78 -11.43
CA LYS A 83 -1.14 14.41 -11.15
C LYS A 83 -1.01 14.99 -9.73
N LYS A 84 -1.96 15.82 -9.31
CA LYS A 84 -1.99 16.41 -7.95
C LYS A 84 -2.03 15.36 -6.82
N GLN A 85 -2.66 14.21 -7.05
CA GLN A 85 -2.70 13.12 -6.07
C GLN A 85 -1.34 12.39 -6.02
N VAL A 86 -0.74 12.13 -7.19
CA VAL A 86 0.59 11.53 -7.29
C VAL A 86 1.61 12.38 -6.55
N ASP A 87 1.70 13.68 -6.85
CA ASP A 87 2.66 14.60 -6.23
C ASP A 87 2.51 14.60 -4.70
N ARG A 88 1.27 14.71 -4.21
CA ARG A 88 0.96 14.65 -2.78
C ARG A 88 1.41 13.33 -2.13
N THR A 89 1.23 12.20 -2.82
CA THR A 89 1.68 10.90 -2.28
C THR A 89 3.20 10.80 -2.24
N ILE A 90 3.90 11.31 -3.25
CA ILE A 90 5.36 11.35 -3.32
C ILE A 90 5.92 12.23 -2.20
N GLU A 91 5.38 13.44 -2.02
CA GLU A 91 5.79 14.35 -0.95
C GLU A 91 5.62 13.75 0.44
N ARG A 92 4.47 13.12 0.73
CA ARG A 92 4.27 12.42 2.01
C ARG A 92 5.30 11.32 2.22
N LYS A 93 5.63 10.57 1.17
CA LYS A 93 6.64 9.51 1.24
C LYS A 93 8.03 10.09 1.49
N ARG A 94 8.41 11.18 0.81
CA ARG A 94 9.67 11.91 1.04
C ARG A 94 9.78 12.40 2.48
N LYS A 95 8.77 13.13 2.98
CA LYS A 95 8.74 13.61 4.37
C LYS A 95 8.87 12.47 5.39
N LYS A 96 8.23 11.33 5.12
CA LYS A 96 8.32 10.14 5.98
C LYS A 96 9.71 9.49 5.96
N VAL A 97 10.39 9.48 4.82
CA VAL A 97 11.76 8.95 4.69
C VAL A 97 12.73 9.86 5.44
N VAL A 98 12.69 11.17 5.16
CA VAL A 98 13.51 12.17 5.87
C VAL A 98 13.28 12.11 7.38
N GLY A 99 12.02 12.00 7.82
CA GLY A 99 11.71 11.86 9.25
C GLY A 99 12.21 10.57 9.89
N ARG A 100 12.41 9.49 9.11
CA ARG A 100 13.03 8.25 9.59
C ARG A 100 14.54 8.40 9.66
N GLU A 101 15.16 8.92 8.62
CA GLU A 101 16.61 9.16 8.56
C GLU A 101 17.06 10.08 9.70
N ARG A 102 16.31 11.16 9.98
CA ARG A 102 16.59 12.05 11.13
C ARG A 102 16.54 11.32 12.47
N LYS A 103 15.56 10.42 12.65
CA LYS A 103 15.44 9.62 13.88
C LYS A 103 16.55 8.58 14.00
N GLU A 104 16.93 7.96 12.89
CA GLU A 104 18.02 6.99 12.83
C GLU A 104 19.36 7.66 13.14
N LEU A 105 19.60 8.87 12.61
CA LEU A 105 20.77 9.69 12.94
C LEU A 105 20.80 10.08 14.42
N ASP A 106 19.68 10.55 14.98
CA ASP A 106 19.56 10.88 16.40
C ASP A 106 19.80 9.64 17.29
N GLN A 107 19.28 8.48 16.90
CA GLN A 107 19.56 7.21 17.60
C GLN A 107 21.03 6.80 17.53
N LEU A 108 21.71 7.04 16.40
CA LEU A 108 23.13 6.76 16.24
C LEU A 108 23.99 7.70 17.09
N GLN A 109 23.59 8.98 17.21
CA GLN A 109 24.27 10.00 18.01
C GLN A 109 24.09 9.80 19.52
N ARG A 110 22.96 9.23 19.96
CA ARG A 110 22.66 8.96 21.37
C ARG A 110 23.31 7.71 21.95
N ARG A 111 23.85 6.82 21.11
CA ARG A 111 24.68 5.72 21.61
C ARG A 111 26.02 6.32 22.04
N PRO A 112 26.43 6.23 23.32
CA PRO A 112 27.77 6.62 23.69
C PRO A 112 28.74 5.81 22.83
N ARG A 113 29.67 6.51 22.19
CA ARG A 113 30.85 5.86 21.61
C ARG A 113 31.68 5.39 22.80
N GLU A 114 31.43 4.17 23.25
CA GLU A 114 32.41 3.40 24.04
C GLU A 114 33.61 3.04 23.16
#